data_AF-A0A368G670-F1
#
_entry.id   AF-A0A368G670-F1
#
_cell.length_a   1.000
_cell.length_b   1.000
_cell.length_c   1.000
_cell.angle_alpha   90.00
_cell.angle_beta   90.00
_cell.angle_gamma   90.00
#
_symmetry.space_group_name_H-M   'P 1'
#
loop_
_entity.id
_entity.type
_entity.pdbx_description
1 polymer ?
#
loop_
_entity_poly.entity_id
_entity_poly.type
_entity_poly.pdbx_seq_one_letter_code
_entity_poly.pdbx_strand_id
1 'polypeptide(L)'
;MVTYMINKASYINPEHLDYFKFVGRLIAKAIYDNKLLDCYFTRAFYKHILNLPVRYQDIESEDPAFYNSLEFLLNNPIDDLGLDLSFSLEVEEFGVRSIRDLKPDGRKIDVTDANKEEYVKLVCQMKMTG
;
A
#
# COMPACT_ATOMS: atom_id res chain seq x y z
N MET A 1 13.92 -5.06 -15.98
CA MET A 1 12.92 -6.10 -15.67
C MET A 1 11.68 -5.38 -15.18
N VAL A 2 10.51 -5.70 -15.72
CA VAL A 2 9.24 -5.08 -15.32
C VAL A 2 8.64 -5.92 -14.18
N THR A 3 8.16 -5.28 -13.12
CA THR A 3 7.50 -5.93 -11.98
C THR A 3 5.98 -5.68 -12.03
N TYR A 4 5.21 -6.62 -11.49
CA TYR A 4 3.75 -6.59 -11.52
C TYR A 4 3.11 -6.41 -10.14
N MET A 5 1.98 -5.69 -10.11
CA MET A 5 1.13 -5.48 -8.95
C MET A 5 -0.35 -5.70 -9.31
N ILE A 6 -1.23 -5.81 -8.31
CA ILE A 6 -2.68 -5.89 -8.55
C ILE A 6 -3.20 -4.55 -9.07
N ASN A 7 -4.00 -4.59 -10.13
CA ASN A 7 -4.67 -3.40 -10.64
C ASN A 7 -5.87 -3.03 -9.76
N LYS A 8 -5.86 -1.81 -9.21
CA LYS A 8 -6.97 -1.24 -8.42
C LYS A 8 -8.27 -1.14 -9.21
N ALA A 9 -8.19 -1.01 -10.53
CA ALA A 9 -9.34 -1.02 -11.44
C ALA A 9 -9.79 -2.42 -11.89
N SER A 10 -9.30 -3.49 -11.25
CA SER A 10 -9.65 -4.87 -11.64
C SER A 10 -11.15 -5.18 -11.53
N TYR A 11 -11.88 -4.45 -10.68
CA TYR A 11 -13.33 -4.58 -10.51
C TYR A 11 -14.16 -4.28 -11.76
N ILE A 12 -13.57 -3.64 -12.77
CA ILE A 12 -14.18 -3.50 -14.09
C ILE A 12 -14.52 -4.89 -14.67
N ASN A 13 -13.74 -5.92 -14.32
CA ASN A 13 -14.09 -7.31 -14.57
C ASN A 13 -14.85 -7.89 -13.35
N PRO A 14 -16.14 -8.26 -13.49
CA PRO A 14 -16.93 -8.84 -12.41
C PRO A 14 -16.34 -10.14 -11.83
N GLU A 15 -15.59 -10.90 -12.62
CA GLU A 15 -15.01 -12.19 -12.22
C GLU A 15 -13.58 -12.04 -11.65
N HIS A 16 -13.06 -10.82 -11.50
CA HIS A 16 -11.66 -10.59 -11.10
C HIS A 16 -11.23 -11.34 -9.82
N LEU A 17 -12.13 -11.50 -8.85
CA LEU A 17 -11.86 -12.22 -7.61
C LEU A 17 -11.61 -13.72 -7.85
N ASP A 18 -12.37 -14.34 -8.75
CA ASP A 18 -12.17 -15.74 -9.12
C ASP A 18 -10.88 -15.94 -9.90
N TYR A 19 -10.52 -14.98 -10.77
CA TYR A 19 -9.21 -14.96 -11.43
C TYR A 19 -8.05 -14.82 -10.44
N PHE A 20 -8.16 -13.95 -9.43
CA PHE A 20 -7.14 -13.83 -8.38
C PHE A 20 -6.99 -15.13 -7.57
N LYS A 21 -8.10 -15.78 -7.24
CA LYS A 21 -8.09 -17.08 -6.56
C LYS A 21 -7.44 -18.17 -7.42
N PHE A 22 -7.73 -18.18 -8.71
CA PHE A 22 -7.14 -19.13 -9.66
C PHE A 22 -5.63 -18.91 -9.80
N VAL A 23 -5.17 -17.69 -10.07
CA VAL A 23 -3.73 -17.41 -10.23
C VAL A 23 -2.97 -17.65 -8.93
N GLY A 24 -3.56 -17.35 -7.76
CA GLY A 24 -2.98 -17.67 -6.47
C GLY A 24 -2.74 -19.18 -6.28
N ARG A 25 -3.72 -20.02 -6.67
CA ARG A 25 -3.56 -21.48 -6.66
C ARG A 25 -2.53 -21.97 -7.67
N LEU A 26 -2.48 -21.37 -8.85
CA LEU A 26 -1.50 -21.70 -9.90
C LEU A 26 -0.07 -21.44 -9.41
N ILE A 27 0.18 -20.26 -8.84
CA ILE A 27 1.48 -19.88 -8.27
C ILE A 27 1.85 -20.85 -7.13
N ALA A 28 0.93 -21.12 -6.21
CA ALA A 28 1.16 -22.05 -5.12
C ALA A 28 1.49 -23.47 -5.61
N LYS A 29 0.80 -23.95 -6.65
CA LYS A 29 1.07 -25.27 -7.25
C LYS A 29 2.44 -25.33 -7.91
N ALA A 30 2.85 -24.29 -8.63
CA ALA A 30 4.17 -24.23 -9.26
C ALA A 30 5.28 -24.28 -8.21
N ILE A 31 5.14 -23.52 -7.11
CA ILE A 31 6.07 -23.57 -5.97
C ILE A 31 6.11 -24.98 -5.38
N TYR A 32 4.96 -25.60 -5.13
CA TYR A 32 4.86 -26.95 -4.58
C TYR A 32 5.54 -28.01 -5.46
N ASP A 33 5.40 -27.90 -6.78
CA ASP A 33 6.00 -28.82 -7.76
C ASP A 33 7.47 -28.50 -8.10
N ASN A 34 8.08 -27.48 -7.49
CA ASN A 34 9.39 -26.95 -7.86
C ASN A 34 9.48 -26.56 -9.35
N LYS A 35 8.43 -25.92 -9.87
CA LYS A 35 8.38 -25.35 -11.23
C LYS A 35 8.60 -23.84 -11.17
N LEU A 36 9.49 -23.36 -12.04
CA LEU A 36 9.74 -21.94 -12.21
C LEU A 36 8.65 -21.32 -13.08
N LEU A 37 8.13 -20.18 -12.65
CA LEU A 37 7.24 -19.33 -13.43
C LEU A 37 8.01 -18.06 -13.80
N ASP A 38 7.86 -17.62 -15.03
CA ASP A 38 8.44 -16.36 -15.51
C ASP A 38 7.52 -15.18 -15.12
N CYS A 39 7.34 -14.99 -13.82
CA CYS A 39 6.51 -13.93 -13.24
C CYS A 39 7.27 -13.19 -12.13
N TYR A 40 7.34 -11.86 -12.25
CA TYR A 40 8.10 -11.00 -11.36
C TYR A 40 7.16 -10.01 -10.67
N PHE A 41 6.86 -10.25 -9.40
CA PHE A 41 5.99 -9.35 -8.63
C PHE A 41 6.80 -8.25 -7.92
N THR A 42 6.14 -7.19 -7.47
CA THR A 42 6.81 -6.18 -6.63
C THR A 42 7.25 -6.78 -5.29
N ARG A 43 8.24 -6.16 -4.65
CA ARG A 43 8.71 -6.57 -3.32
C ARG A 43 7.58 -6.53 -2.28
N ALA A 44 6.69 -5.55 -2.38
CA ALA A 44 5.52 -5.45 -1.51
C ALA A 44 4.57 -6.63 -1.68
N PHE A 45 4.35 -7.08 -2.92
CA PHE A 45 3.52 -8.26 -3.19
C PHE A 45 4.07 -9.53 -2.53
N TYR A 46 5.39 -9.76 -2.62
CA TYR A 46 6.01 -10.89 -1.90
C TYR A 46 5.91 -10.76 -0.38
N LYS A 47 6.04 -9.54 0.17
CA LYS A 47 5.85 -9.30 1.61
C LYS A 47 4.43 -9.65 2.06
N HIS A 48 3.42 -9.34 1.26
CA HIS A 48 2.04 -9.73 1.54
C HIS A 48 1.84 -11.24 1.59
N ILE A 49 2.41 -11.99 0.63
CA ILE A 49 2.36 -13.46 0.64
C ILE A 49 3.01 -14.02 1.92
N LEU A 50 4.11 -13.41 2.38
CA LEU A 50 4.85 -13.81 3.56
C LEU A 50 4.26 -13.26 4.88
N ASN A 51 3.17 -12.50 4.83
CA ASN A 51 2.59 -11.79 5.97
C ASN A 51 3.61 -10.90 6.72
N LEU A 52 4.52 -10.27 5.97
CA LEU A 52 5.53 -9.34 6.48
C LEU A 52 5.04 -7.90 6.35
N PRO A 53 5.39 -7.01 7.32
CA PRO A 53 5.03 -5.61 7.23
C PRO A 53 5.75 -4.93 6.07
N VAL A 54 5.00 -4.10 5.34
CA VAL A 54 5.54 -3.24 4.29
C VAL A 54 6.05 -1.94 4.91
N ARG A 55 7.15 -1.41 4.37
CA ARG A 55 7.80 -0.18 4.84
C ARG A 55 7.68 0.89 3.77
N TYR A 56 7.82 2.16 4.14
CA TYR A 56 7.76 3.26 3.19
C TYR A 56 8.83 3.15 2.08
N GLN A 57 9.99 2.53 2.36
CA GLN A 57 11.00 2.28 1.32
C GLN A 57 10.53 1.31 0.23
N ASP A 58 9.50 0.49 0.47
CA ASP A 58 8.94 -0.36 -0.58
C ASP A 58 8.08 0.43 -1.57
N ILE A 59 7.62 1.63 -1.20
CA ILE A 59 6.85 2.54 -2.07
C ILE A 59 7.75 3.19 -3.12
N GLU A 60 9.03 3.42 -2.85
CA GLU A 60 9.95 4.08 -3.79
C GLU A 60 9.91 3.45 -5.19
N SER A 61 9.83 2.12 -5.27
CA SER A 61 9.75 1.40 -6.54
C SER A 61 8.38 1.44 -7.22
N GLU A 62 7.31 1.78 -6.49
CA GLU A 62 5.92 1.77 -6.96
C GLU A 62 5.42 3.19 -7.29
N ASP A 63 5.69 4.14 -6.39
CA ASP A 63 5.31 5.55 -6.51
C ASP A 63 6.42 6.45 -5.93
N PRO A 64 7.44 6.81 -6.74
CA PRO A 64 8.54 7.66 -6.30
C PRO A 64 8.09 9.04 -5.79
N ALA A 65 7.02 9.60 -6.37
CA ALA A 65 6.52 10.91 -5.98
C ALA A 65 5.88 10.86 -4.59
N PHE A 66 5.10 9.82 -4.32
CA PHE A 66 4.53 9.60 -3.00
C PHE A 66 5.60 9.27 -1.96
N TYR A 67 6.60 8.44 -2.31
CA TYR A 67 7.77 8.20 -1.46
C TYR A 67 8.46 9.50 -1.05
N ASN A 68 8.78 10.38 -2.02
CA ASN A 68 9.43 11.67 -1.74
C ASN A 68 8.58 12.56 -0.82
N SER A 69 7.24 12.50 -0.96
CA SER A 69 6.32 13.24 -0.09
C SER A 69 6.37 12.75 1.35
N LEU A 70 6.44 11.42 1.56
CA LEU A 70 6.60 10.83 2.89
C LEU A 70 7.97 11.12 3.48
N GLU A 71 9.02 11.08 2.66
CA GLU A 71 10.38 11.41 3.09
C GLU A 71 10.49 12.88 3.51
N PHE A 72 9.86 13.77 2.75
CA PHE A 72 9.76 15.19 3.09
C PHE A 72 9.02 15.41 4.41
N LEU A 73 7.90 14.70 4.64
CA LEU A 73 7.17 14.76 5.90
C LEU A 73 8.03 14.31 7.10
N LEU A 74 8.80 13.23 6.94
CA LEU A 74 9.65 12.70 8.02
C LEU A 74 10.80 13.65 8.36
N ASN A 75 11.40 14.29 7.35
CA ASN A 75 12.60 15.09 7.51
C ASN A 75 12.35 16.56 7.88
N ASN A 76 11.10 17.03 7.85
CA ASN A 76 10.75 18.42 8.17
C ASN A 76 9.79 18.49 9.37
N PRO A 77 9.86 19.55 10.20
CA PRO A 77 8.88 19.81 11.24
C PRO A 77 7.47 19.97 10.67
N ILE A 78 6.45 19.38 11.29
CA ILE A 78 5.06 19.46 10.79
C ILE A 78 4.58 20.91 10.71
N ASP A 79 4.94 21.73 11.71
CA ASP A 79 4.54 23.13 11.80
C ASP A 79 5.05 23.98 10.62
N ASP A 80 6.21 23.63 10.06
CA ASP A 80 6.83 24.34 8.92
C ASP A 80 6.18 23.98 7.58
N LEU A 81 5.46 22.85 7.53
CA LEU A 81 4.85 22.34 6.31
C LEU A 81 3.51 23.01 5.99
N GLY A 82 2.87 23.63 6.99
CA GLY A 82 1.52 24.21 6.84
C GLY A 82 0.46 23.19 6.41
N LEU A 83 0.68 21.91 6.70
CA LEU A 83 -0.22 20.82 6.35
C LEU A 83 -1.14 20.50 7.53
N ASP A 84 -2.44 20.48 7.27
CA ASP A 84 -3.43 19.98 8.23
C ASP A 84 -3.64 18.48 7.98
N LEU A 85 -2.86 17.66 8.69
CA LEU A 85 -2.89 16.20 8.58
C LEU A 85 -3.53 15.61 9.83
N SER A 86 -4.51 14.74 9.61
CA SER A 86 -5.05 13.86 10.65
C SER A 86 -4.68 12.41 10.35
N PHE A 87 -4.90 11.49 11.29
CA PHE A 87 -4.73 10.05 11.07
C PHE A 87 -5.87 9.46 10.21
N SER A 88 -6.12 10.06 9.04
CA SER A 88 -7.07 9.59 8.05
C SER A 88 -6.57 9.89 6.63
N LEU A 89 -7.05 9.15 5.64
CA LEU A 89 -6.78 9.44 4.24
C LEU A 89 -8.00 9.20 3.35
N GLU A 90 -8.01 9.91 2.24
CA GLU A 90 -8.92 9.61 1.14
C GLU A 90 -8.43 8.38 0.38
N VAL A 91 -9.33 7.41 0.21
CA VAL A 91 -9.12 6.16 -0.51
C VAL A 91 -10.16 6.07 -1.61
N GLU A 92 -9.69 5.86 -2.83
CA GLU A 92 -10.54 5.52 -3.96
C GLU A 92 -10.51 4.01 -4.16
N GLU A 93 -11.60 3.34 -3.83
CA GLU A 93 -11.79 1.90 -4.01
C GLU A 93 -13.04 1.68 -4.86
N PHE A 94 -12.91 0.88 -5.92
CA PHE A 94 -14.03 0.54 -6.80
C PHE A 94 -14.73 1.76 -7.42
N GLY A 95 -13.98 2.85 -7.65
CA GLY A 95 -14.51 4.13 -8.15
C GLY A 95 -15.24 4.97 -7.10
N VAL A 96 -15.27 4.53 -5.83
CA VAL A 96 -15.88 5.25 -4.72
C VAL A 96 -14.79 5.87 -3.85
N ARG A 97 -14.87 7.19 -3.67
CA ARG A 97 -13.98 7.93 -2.76
C ARG A 97 -14.56 7.92 -1.35
N SER A 98 -13.75 7.52 -0.39
CA SER A 98 -14.11 7.52 1.03
C SER A 98 -12.93 7.91 1.89
N ILE A 99 -13.19 8.57 3.01
CA ILE A 99 -12.17 8.86 4.01
C ILE A 99 -12.11 7.66 4.96
N ARG A 100 -10.94 7.04 5.08
CA ARG A 100 -10.68 5.96 6.03
C ARG A 100 -9.77 6.44 7.14
N ASP A 101 -10.12 6.07 8.37
CA ASP A 101 -9.31 6.33 9.54
C ASP A 101 -8.17 5.32 9.59
N LEU A 102 -6.95 5.79 9.78
CA LEU A 102 -5.74 4.96 9.89
C LEU A 102 -5.66 4.20 11.22
N LYS A 103 -6.33 4.75 12.24
CA LYS A 103 -6.49 4.18 13.58
C LYS A 103 -7.82 4.63 14.17
N PRO A 104 -8.31 4.03 15.27
CA PRO A 104 -9.58 4.43 15.88
C PRO A 104 -9.63 5.94 16.13
N ASP A 105 -10.74 6.57 15.73
CA ASP A 105 -10.94 8.04 15.81
C ASP A 105 -9.87 8.87 15.09
N GLY A 106 -9.22 8.31 14.05
CA GLY A 106 -8.07 8.92 13.39
C GLY A 106 -8.29 10.34 12.85
N ARG A 107 -9.52 10.68 12.44
CA ARG A 107 -9.88 12.05 12.02
C ARG A 107 -9.81 13.10 13.14
N LYS A 108 -9.84 12.68 14.41
CA LYS A 108 -9.75 13.56 15.59
C LYS A 108 -8.32 13.63 16.14
N ILE A 109 -7.38 12.97 15.50
CA ILE A 109 -6.00 12.87 15.94
C ILE A 109 -5.13 13.55 14.91
N ASP A 110 -4.54 14.68 15.30
CA ASP A 110 -3.66 15.45 14.44
C ASP A 110 -2.27 14.79 14.35
N VAL A 111 -1.64 14.94 13.19
CA VAL A 111 -0.26 14.52 12.98
C VAL A 111 0.65 15.60 13.56
N THR A 112 1.63 15.16 14.33
CA THR A 112 2.64 15.98 15.02
C THR A 112 4.01 15.37 14.79
N ASP A 113 5.08 16.12 15.07
CA ASP A 113 6.45 15.59 14.94
C ASP A 113 6.71 14.34 15.80
N ALA A 114 5.99 14.19 16.92
CA ALA A 114 6.10 13.03 17.79
C ALA A 114 5.41 11.77 17.24
N ASN A 115 4.43 11.93 16.34
CA ASN A 115 3.61 10.82 15.85
C ASN A 115 3.67 10.62 14.32
N LYS A 116 4.39 11.49 13.58
CA LYS A 116 4.49 11.41 12.12
C LYS A 116 5.08 10.11 11.59
N GLU A 117 5.98 9.46 12.35
CA GLU A 117 6.49 8.13 11.98
C GLU A 117 5.38 7.07 11.99
N GLU A 118 4.49 7.12 13.00
CA GLU A 118 3.33 6.24 13.09
C GLU A 118 2.37 6.51 11.92
N TYR A 119 2.11 7.79 11.63
CA TYR A 119 1.29 8.21 10.50
C TYR A 119 1.82 7.63 9.19
N VAL A 120 3.10 7.84 8.88
CA VAL A 120 3.73 7.32 7.66
C VAL A 120 3.60 5.80 7.57
N LYS A 121 3.85 5.08 8.66
CA LYS A 121 3.72 3.62 8.70
C LYS A 121 2.29 3.17 8.36
N LEU A 122 1.28 3.79 8.96
CA LEU A 122 -0.13 3.45 8.74
C LEU A 122 -0.58 3.81 7.32
N VAL A 123 -0.15 4.97 6.80
CA VAL A 123 -0.39 5.37 5.41
C VAL A 123 0.20 4.37 4.43
N CYS A 124 1.45 3.93 4.66
CA CYS A 124 2.11 2.94 3.80
C CYS A 124 1.35 1.62 3.81
N GLN A 125 0.98 1.15 4.99
CA GLN A 125 0.17 -0.07 5.12
C GLN A 125 -1.13 0.07 4.33
N MET A 126 -1.87 1.17 4.53
CA MET A 126 -3.14 1.39 3.85
C MET A 126 -3.02 1.45 2.33
N LYS A 127 -2.05 2.20 1.78
CA LYS A 127 -1.88 2.37 0.33
C LYS A 127 -1.51 1.08 -0.39
N MET A 128 -0.80 0.19 0.31
CA MET A 128 -0.26 -1.05 -0.25
C MET A 128 -1.16 -2.27 0.01
N THR A 129 -2.16 -2.17 0.89
CA THR A 129 -3.20 -3.21 1.09
C THR A 129 -4.58 -2.84 0.54
N GLY A 130 -4.89 -1.55 0.37
CA GLY A 130 -6.15 -1.05 -0.19
C GLY A 130 -6.04 -0.76 -1.68
#